data_AF-A0A9P1E011-F1
#
_entry.id   AF-A0A9P1E011-F1
#
_cell.length_a   1.000
_cell.length_b   1.000
_cell.length_c   1.000
_cell.angle_alpha   90.00
_cell.angle_beta   90.00
_cell.angle_gamma   90.00
#
_symmetry.space_group_name_H-M   'P 1'
#
loop_
_entity.id
_entity.type
_entity.pdbx_description
1 polymer ?
#
loop_
_entity_poly.entity_id
_entity_poly.type
_entity_poly.pdbx_seq_one_letter_code
_entity_poly.pdbx_strand_id
1 'polypeptide(L)'
;MRAALMWTISDFPAYAMLSGWGTTSASKTACPYCREQSQAFRLPNGGKISWFDNHRKFLPQNHPFRRNKSKFIKNRVEMRLPPPVKSGSEILKEIEEYGLLKVTESDADDVNKACSKVCGWRKRSIFWDLPYWKTYLIRHNLDVMHIEKNVFENLFNTIMNIEQKTKDNGKAREDVKLFCNRKELEKNPITGKYPKACYSLDKDSKQVICDWVKGVKFPDGYVSNLGRCVDLSKYKLFGMKSHDCHIFMQRLIPIAFRELLPNNVWEAITELSLFFKSLTTTVIKCEDMKKLEEDIPVIICKLESIFVPGFFDSMEHLPIHLPYEAKKAGPTQY
;
A
#
# COMPACT_ATOMS: atom_id res chain seq x y z
N MET A 1 26.65 -27.19 -14.61
CA MET A 1 25.81 -26.47 -13.62
C MET A 1 24.42 -26.32 -14.21
N ARG A 2 23.36 -26.70 -13.49
CA ARG A 2 21.96 -26.45 -13.89
C ARG A 2 21.41 -25.42 -12.89
N ALA A 3 20.86 -24.32 -13.38
CA ALA A 3 20.25 -23.28 -12.56
C ALA A 3 18.79 -23.09 -12.99
N ALA A 4 17.92 -22.80 -12.02
CA ALA A 4 16.53 -22.46 -12.26
C ALA A 4 16.20 -21.17 -11.53
N LEU A 5 15.62 -20.20 -12.24
CA LEU A 5 15.03 -19.03 -11.62
C LEU A 5 13.74 -19.46 -10.89
N MET A 6 13.63 -19.22 -9.58
CA MET A 6 12.41 -19.54 -8.81
C MET A 6 11.37 -18.43 -8.90
N TRP A 7 11.79 -17.19 -8.65
CA TRP A 7 10.97 -15.98 -8.75
C TRP A 7 11.87 -14.75 -8.76
N THR A 8 11.32 -13.59 -9.06
CA THR A 8 11.98 -12.29 -8.85
C THR A 8 11.47 -11.64 -7.57
N ILE A 9 12.28 -10.78 -6.93
CA ILE A 9 11.86 -9.89 -5.84
C ILE A 9 12.20 -8.48 -6.29
N SER A 10 11.23 -7.57 -6.25
CA SER A 10 11.40 -6.26 -6.87
C SER A 10 10.51 -5.21 -6.24
N ASP A 11 11.00 -3.98 -6.18
CA ASP A 11 10.14 -2.83 -5.95
C ASP A 11 9.07 -2.73 -7.05
N PHE A 12 8.03 -1.92 -6.81
CA PHE A 12 6.88 -1.88 -7.72
C PHE A 12 7.20 -1.39 -9.14
N PRO A 13 8.12 -0.42 -9.34
CA PRO A 13 8.63 -0.08 -10.67
C PRO A 13 9.39 -1.22 -11.37
N ALA A 14 10.34 -1.87 -10.71
CA ALA A 14 11.08 -2.98 -11.28
C ALA A 14 10.18 -4.20 -11.53
N TYR A 15 9.16 -4.42 -10.70
CA TYR A 15 8.11 -5.42 -10.93
C TYR A 15 7.47 -5.22 -12.31
N ALA A 16 7.12 -3.98 -12.69
CA ALA A 16 6.57 -3.71 -14.02
C ALA A 16 7.54 -4.08 -15.14
N MET A 17 8.81 -3.73 -14.97
CA MET A 17 9.84 -4.02 -15.97
C MET A 17 10.07 -5.52 -16.14
N LEU A 18 10.02 -6.30 -15.05
CA LEU A 18 10.28 -7.74 -15.09
C LEU A 18 9.05 -8.56 -15.51
N SER A 19 7.87 -8.20 -15.02
CA SER A 19 6.62 -8.92 -15.34
C SER A 19 6.04 -8.54 -16.70
N GLY A 20 6.27 -7.30 -17.14
CA GLY A 20 5.57 -6.71 -18.28
C GLY A 20 4.20 -6.14 -17.93
N TRP A 21 3.74 -6.23 -16.67
CA TRP A 21 2.49 -5.60 -16.23
C TRP A 21 2.71 -4.11 -15.94
N GLY A 22 1.81 -3.24 -16.39
CA GLY A 22 1.89 -1.81 -16.10
C GLY A 22 1.53 -1.49 -14.65
N THR A 23 2.52 -1.17 -13.82
CA THR A 23 2.33 -0.79 -12.39
C THR A 23 2.31 0.73 -12.15
N THR A 24 2.12 1.54 -13.20
CA THR A 24 2.13 3.01 -13.08
C THR A 24 1.12 3.46 -12.02
N SER A 25 1.56 4.24 -11.03
CA SER A 25 0.71 4.75 -9.94
C SER A 25 -0.45 5.63 -10.41
N ALA A 26 -0.41 6.09 -11.67
CA ALA A 26 -1.49 6.80 -12.34
C ALA A 26 -2.53 5.87 -13.01
N SER A 27 -2.34 4.54 -12.94
CA SER A 27 -3.27 3.55 -13.48
C SER A 27 -4.20 2.99 -12.41
N LYS A 28 -5.48 2.84 -12.75
CA LYS A 28 -6.46 2.13 -11.92
C LYS A 28 -6.13 0.63 -11.81
N THR A 29 -5.46 0.07 -12.83
CA THR A 29 -5.13 -1.36 -12.93
C THR A 29 -3.72 -1.70 -12.45
N ALA A 30 -3.05 -0.79 -11.73
CA ALA A 30 -1.65 -0.95 -11.35
C ALA A 30 -1.37 -2.25 -10.56
N CYS A 31 -2.32 -2.70 -9.74
CA CYS A 31 -2.20 -3.95 -9.00
C CYS A 31 -2.26 -5.18 -9.94
N PRO A 32 -1.21 -6.02 -10.00
CA PRO A 32 -1.17 -7.18 -10.90
C PRO A 32 -2.13 -8.30 -10.49
N TYR A 33 -2.60 -8.29 -9.24
CA TYR A 33 -3.58 -9.25 -8.73
C TYR A 33 -5.02 -8.80 -9.04
N CYS A 34 -5.36 -7.55 -8.72
CA CYS A 34 -6.71 -7.01 -8.92
C CYS A 34 -7.02 -6.63 -10.36
N ARG A 35 -6.04 -6.08 -11.08
CA ARG A 35 -6.14 -5.65 -12.49
C ARG A 35 -7.41 -4.82 -12.76
N GLU A 36 -8.17 -5.17 -13.78
CA GLU A 36 -9.42 -4.50 -14.19
C GLU A 36 -10.53 -4.63 -13.13
N GLN A 37 -10.43 -5.60 -12.22
CA GLN A 37 -11.40 -5.83 -11.14
C GLN A 37 -11.12 -4.95 -9.90
N SER A 38 -10.07 -4.12 -9.95
CA SER A 38 -9.88 -3.03 -8.99
C SER A 38 -11.04 -2.03 -9.06
N GLN A 39 -11.21 -1.27 -7.99
CA GLN A 39 -12.16 -0.15 -7.91
C GLN A 39 -11.43 1.16 -7.68
N ALA A 40 -10.15 1.16 -8.02
CA ALA A 40 -9.36 2.36 -7.94
C ALA A 40 -9.95 3.42 -8.87
N PHE A 41 -10.01 4.66 -8.41
CA PHE A 41 -10.60 5.76 -9.15
C PHE A 41 -9.71 6.98 -9.07
N ARG A 42 -9.87 7.89 -10.04
CA ARG A 42 -9.12 9.15 -10.03
C ARG A 42 -9.85 10.14 -9.14
N LEU A 43 -9.14 10.70 -8.17
CA LEU A 43 -9.65 11.78 -7.33
C LEU A 43 -9.80 13.05 -8.17
N PRO A 44 -11.00 13.67 -8.25
CA PRO A 44 -11.22 14.87 -9.05
C PRO A 44 -10.34 16.05 -8.65
N ASN A 45 -10.16 16.29 -7.35
CA ASN A 45 -9.38 17.42 -6.85
C ASN A 45 -7.90 17.05 -6.67
N GLY A 46 -7.63 15.89 -6.06
CA GLY A 46 -6.28 15.39 -5.84
C GLY A 46 -5.54 14.98 -7.12
N GLY A 47 -6.26 14.61 -8.18
CA GLY A 47 -5.73 14.23 -9.49
C GLY A 47 -5.03 12.86 -9.55
N LYS A 48 -4.81 12.22 -8.39
CA LYS A 48 -4.16 10.91 -8.23
C LYS A 48 -5.17 9.76 -8.27
N ILE A 49 -4.68 8.55 -8.54
CA ILE A 49 -5.47 7.33 -8.36
C ILE A 49 -5.53 7.01 -6.87
N SER A 50 -6.73 6.74 -6.39
CA SER A 50 -7.02 6.30 -5.04
C SER A 50 -7.58 4.88 -5.08
N TRP A 51 -7.12 4.06 -4.15
CA TRP A 51 -7.59 2.72 -3.85
C TRP A 51 -8.55 2.70 -2.65
N PHE A 52 -9.02 3.89 -2.24
CA PHE A 52 -10.01 4.04 -1.19
C PHE A 52 -11.27 3.24 -1.52
N ASP A 53 -11.78 2.51 -0.54
CA ASP A 53 -12.97 1.68 -0.63
C ASP A 53 -12.87 0.53 -1.67
N ASN A 54 -11.64 0.10 -1.99
CA ASN A 54 -11.39 -1.10 -2.79
C ASN A 54 -11.26 -2.37 -1.93
N HIS A 55 -11.11 -2.24 -0.62
CA HIS A 55 -10.72 -3.34 0.29
C HIS A 55 -11.90 -4.11 0.88
N ARG A 56 -13.08 -3.50 0.99
CA ARG A 56 -14.30 -4.15 1.52
C ARG A 56 -14.68 -5.45 0.78
N LYS A 57 -14.32 -5.56 -0.51
CA LYS A 57 -14.58 -6.76 -1.32
C LYS A 57 -13.76 -7.99 -0.90
N PHE A 58 -12.71 -7.81 -0.09
CA PHE A 58 -11.90 -8.91 0.46
C PHE A 58 -12.41 -9.41 1.82
N LEU A 59 -13.33 -8.69 2.46
CA LEU A 59 -13.94 -9.11 3.73
C LEU A 59 -14.93 -10.27 3.53
N PRO A 60 -15.27 -11.06 4.56
CA PRO A 60 -16.39 -12.00 4.49
C PRO A 60 -17.69 -11.31 4.04
N GLN A 61 -18.55 -11.99 3.27
CA GLN A 61 -19.76 -11.38 2.69
C GLN A 61 -20.73 -10.81 3.75
N ASN A 62 -20.78 -11.43 4.93
CA ASN A 62 -21.59 -11.02 6.06
C ASN A 62 -20.93 -9.93 6.93
N HIS A 63 -19.70 -9.52 6.63
CA HIS A 63 -18.96 -8.55 7.45
C HIS A 63 -19.67 -7.18 7.49
N PRO A 64 -19.88 -6.56 8.66
CA PRO A 64 -20.65 -5.31 8.80
C PRO A 64 -20.16 -4.15 7.93
N PHE A 65 -18.84 -4.01 7.73
CA PHE A 65 -18.26 -2.95 6.88
C PHE A 65 -18.76 -2.98 5.44
N ARG A 66 -19.08 -4.16 4.88
CA ARG A 66 -19.64 -4.26 3.52
C ARG A 66 -20.95 -3.52 3.37
N ARG A 67 -21.77 -3.44 4.43
CA ARG A 67 -23.07 -2.76 4.44
C ARG A 67 -23.02 -1.35 5.02
N ASN A 68 -21.86 -0.91 5.48
CA ASN A 68 -21.69 0.41 6.08
C ASN A 68 -21.70 1.51 4.99
N LYS A 69 -22.74 2.35 5.01
CA LYS A 69 -22.97 3.42 4.04
C LYS A 69 -22.41 4.79 4.44
N SER A 70 -21.81 4.91 5.63
CA SER A 70 -21.37 6.19 6.19
C SER A 70 -19.86 6.33 6.34
N LYS A 71 -19.15 5.26 6.72
CA LYS A 71 -17.69 5.31 7.01
C LYS A 71 -16.80 5.29 5.76
N PHE A 72 -17.31 4.78 4.64
CA PHE A 72 -16.59 4.60 3.38
C PHE A 72 -17.12 5.57 2.31
N ILE A 73 -17.16 5.16 1.03
CA ILE A 73 -17.88 5.92 0.01
C ILE A 73 -19.36 6.02 0.41
N LYS A 74 -19.87 7.25 0.49
CA LYS A 74 -21.22 7.57 0.95
C LYS A 74 -22.26 6.81 0.15
N ASN A 75 -23.24 6.25 0.87
CA ASN A 75 -24.39 5.52 0.31
C ASN A 75 -24.04 4.25 -0.47
N ARG A 76 -22.82 3.71 -0.32
CA ARG A 76 -22.37 2.51 -1.04
C ARG A 76 -22.37 1.25 -0.17
N VAL A 77 -22.90 0.16 -0.72
CA VAL A 77 -22.78 -1.21 -0.20
C VAL A 77 -21.84 -2.00 -1.10
N GLU A 78 -21.00 -2.84 -0.50
CA GLU A 78 -20.03 -3.67 -1.22
C GLU A 78 -20.44 -5.15 -1.24
N MET A 79 -20.92 -5.63 -2.39
CA MET A 79 -21.36 -7.02 -2.58
C MET A 79 -20.40 -7.87 -3.41
N ARG A 80 -19.34 -7.27 -3.98
CA ARG A 80 -18.46 -8.00 -4.91
C ARG A 80 -17.50 -8.91 -4.15
N LEU A 81 -17.07 -9.95 -4.85
CA LEU A 81 -16.08 -10.90 -4.37
C LEU A 81 -14.66 -10.38 -4.64
N PRO A 82 -13.66 -10.88 -3.90
CA PRO A 82 -12.28 -10.61 -4.23
C PRO A 82 -11.95 -11.20 -5.61
N PRO A 83 -11.08 -10.54 -6.40
CA PRO A 83 -10.68 -11.05 -7.71
C PRO A 83 -9.93 -12.39 -7.56
N PRO A 84 -10.15 -13.35 -8.46
CA PRO A 84 -9.42 -14.60 -8.46
C PRO A 84 -7.95 -14.38 -8.84
N VAL A 85 -7.05 -15.13 -8.20
CA VAL A 85 -5.64 -15.16 -8.60
C VAL A 85 -5.52 -16.04 -9.85
N LYS A 86 -5.09 -15.46 -10.98
CA LYS A 86 -4.85 -16.24 -12.21
C LYS A 86 -3.55 -17.06 -12.10
N SER A 87 -3.59 -18.26 -12.62
CA SER A 87 -2.43 -19.13 -12.83
C SER A 87 -1.48 -18.55 -13.87
N GLY A 88 -0.24 -19.05 -13.89
CA GLY A 88 0.75 -18.65 -14.90
C GLY A 88 0.32 -19.00 -16.32
N SER A 89 -0.33 -20.15 -16.52
CA SER A 89 -0.88 -20.54 -17.83
C SER A 89 -1.98 -19.61 -18.32
N GLU A 90 -2.90 -19.18 -17.45
CA GLU A 90 -3.94 -18.22 -17.82
C GLU A 90 -3.36 -16.86 -18.18
N ILE A 91 -2.33 -16.42 -17.45
CA ILE A 91 -1.63 -15.16 -17.73
C ILE A 91 -0.86 -15.24 -19.06
N LEU A 92 -0.15 -16.34 -19.32
CA LEU A 92 0.56 -16.52 -20.58
C LEU A 92 -0.41 -16.51 -21.77
N LYS A 93 -1.52 -17.23 -21.65
CA LYS A 93 -2.57 -17.26 -22.67
C LYS A 93 -3.12 -15.84 -22.94
N GLU A 94 -3.39 -15.07 -21.89
CA GLU A 94 -3.83 -13.69 -22.01
C GLU A 94 -2.80 -12.81 -22.75
N ILE A 95 -1.51 -12.95 -22.44
CA ILE A 95 -0.43 -12.22 -23.11
C ILE A 95 -0.36 -12.58 -24.61
N GLU A 96 -0.51 -13.86 -24.93
CA GLU A 96 -0.52 -14.39 -26.30
C GLU A 96 -1.76 -13.92 -27.08
N GLU A 97 -2.94 -13.91 -26.45
CA GLU A 97 -4.20 -13.41 -27.03
C GLU A 97 -4.12 -11.91 -27.37
N TYR A 98 -3.40 -11.11 -26.57
CA TYR A 98 -3.12 -9.71 -26.89
C TYR A 98 -2.02 -9.53 -27.94
N GLY A 99 -1.30 -10.58 -28.34
CA GLY A 99 -0.21 -10.50 -29.31
C GLY A 99 1.00 -9.69 -28.83
N LEU A 100 1.26 -9.66 -27.51
CA LEU A 100 2.41 -8.92 -26.96
C LEU A 100 3.72 -9.61 -27.31
N LEU A 101 4.69 -8.80 -27.75
CA LEU A 101 6.01 -9.27 -28.17
C LEU A 101 7.05 -9.06 -27.08
N LYS A 102 8.14 -9.85 -27.10
CA LYS A 102 9.34 -9.52 -26.32
C LYS A 102 9.96 -8.25 -26.90
N VAL A 103 10.58 -7.45 -26.04
CA VAL A 103 11.29 -6.22 -26.44
C VAL A 103 12.44 -6.45 -27.43
N THR A 104 12.90 -7.69 -27.59
CA THR A 104 13.96 -8.07 -28.54
C THR A 104 13.44 -8.45 -29.93
N GLU A 105 12.12 -8.56 -30.10
CA GLU A 105 11.50 -8.93 -31.37
C GLU A 105 11.31 -7.70 -32.27
N SER A 106 11.25 -7.92 -33.59
CA SER A 106 10.96 -6.87 -34.56
C SER A 106 9.57 -6.26 -34.32
N ASP A 107 9.44 -4.95 -34.51
CA ASP A 107 8.21 -4.18 -34.33
C ASP A 107 7.60 -4.21 -32.92
N ALA A 108 8.34 -4.74 -31.93
CA ALA A 108 7.85 -4.89 -30.56
C ALA A 108 7.39 -3.57 -29.94
N ASP A 109 8.09 -2.47 -30.21
CA ASP A 109 7.71 -1.16 -29.67
C ASP A 109 6.34 -0.70 -30.16
N ASP A 110 6.07 -0.78 -31.47
CA ASP A 110 4.80 -0.35 -32.05
C ASP A 110 3.65 -1.28 -31.66
N VAL A 111 3.87 -2.60 -31.74
CA VAL A 111 2.88 -3.61 -31.35
C VAL A 111 2.53 -3.48 -29.88
N ASN A 112 3.53 -3.50 -28.98
CA ASN A 112 3.27 -3.43 -27.55
C ASN A 112 2.63 -2.09 -27.15
N LYS A 113 3.02 -0.97 -27.79
CA LYS A 113 2.39 0.33 -27.55
C LYS A 113 0.93 0.33 -27.95
N ALA A 114 0.55 -0.30 -29.06
CA ALA A 114 -0.84 -0.47 -29.47
C ALA A 114 -1.62 -1.33 -28.47
N CYS A 115 -1.11 -2.51 -28.10
CA CYS A 115 -1.77 -3.41 -27.15
C CYS A 115 -1.96 -2.78 -25.77
N SER A 116 -0.98 -2.00 -25.30
CA SER A 116 -1.04 -1.35 -23.99
C SER A 116 -2.10 -0.24 -23.85
N LYS A 117 -2.78 0.13 -24.95
CA LYS A 117 -3.94 1.04 -24.91
C LYS A 117 -5.24 0.32 -24.52
N VAL A 118 -5.30 -1.00 -24.72
CA VAL A 118 -6.51 -1.82 -24.52
C VAL A 118 -6.38 -2.83 -23.38
N CYS A 119 -5.18 -2.98 -22.79
CA CYS A 119 -4.93 -3.87 -21.66
C CYS A 119 -3.91 -3.29 -20.67
N GLY A 120 -3.73 -3.96 -19.53
CA GLY A 120 -2.74 -3.58 -18.51
C GLY A 120 -1.29 -3.97 -18.82
N TRP A 121 -1.06 -4.78 -19.86
CA TRP A 121 0.27 -5.25 -20.24
C TRP A 121 1.05 -4.23 -21.06
N ARG A 122 2.38 -4.26 -20.92
CA ARG A 122 3.35 -3.41 -21.62
C ARG A 122 4.28 -4.18 -22.53
N LYS A 123 4.46 -5.48 -22.28
CA LYS A 123 5.29 -6.38 -23.08
C LYS A 123 5.07 -7.83 -22.65
N ARG A 124 5.51 -8.78 -23.47
CA ARG A 124 5.77 -10.15 -23.02
C ARG A 124 7.15 -10.22 -22.35
N SER A 125 7.19 -10.63 -21.09
CA SER A 125 8.46 -10.85 -20.38
C SER A 125 9.27 -12.00 -20.99
N ILE A 126 10.60 -11.88 -21.00
CA ILE A 126 11.52 -12.94 -21.45
C ILE A 126 11.42 -14.20 -20.57
N PHE A 127 10.97 -14.07 -19.32
CA PHE A 127 10.85 -15.22 -18.43
C PHE A 127 9.79 -16.23 -18.90
N TRP A 128 8.85 -15.81 -19.76
CA TRP A 128 7.91 -16.73 -20.39
C TRP A 128 8.55 -17.71 -21.37
N ASP A 129 9.81 -17.50 -21.76
CA ASP A 129 10.59 -18.47 -22.56
C ASP A 129 11.11 -19.63 -21.70
N LEU A 130 11.11 -19.49 -20.37
CA LEU A 130 11.44 -20.58 -19.45
C LEU A 130 10.25 -21.55 -19.40
N PRO A 131 10.40 -22.83 -19.80
CA PRO A 131 9.27 -23.75 -19.97
C PRO A 131 8.41 -23.97 -18.71
N TYR A 132 9.04 -23.83 -17.54
CA TYR A 132 8.42 -24.01 -16.23
C TYR A 132 7.81 -22.71 -15.66
N TRP A 133 8.06 -21.53 -16.24
CA TRP A 133 7.61 -20.26 -15.63
C TRP A 133 6.10 -20.16 -15.47
N LYS A 134 5.35 -20.73 -16.43
CA LYS A 134 3.88 -20.80 -16.39
C LYS A 134 3.34 -21.71 -15.31
N THR A 135 4.14 -22.65 -14.78
CA THR A 135 3.71 -23.60 -13.74
C THR A 135 3.90 -23.05 -12.34
N TYR A 136 4.70 -21.98 -12.18
CA TYR A 136 4.90 -21.34 -10.89
C TYR A 136 3.64 -20.66 -10.35
N LEU A 137 3.38 -20.88 -9.06
CA LEU A 137 2.29 -20.21 -8.33
C LEU A 137 2.56 -18.72 -8.19
N ILE A 138 3.82 -18.34 -7.98
CA ILE A 138 4.30 -16.97 -7.94
C ILE A 138 5.55 -16.83 -8.80
N ARG A 139 5.58 -15.79 -9.60
CA ARG A 139 6.63 -15.50 -10.59
C ARG A 139 7.44 -14.26 -10.19
N HIS A 140 6.73 -13.27 -9.67
CA HIS A 140 7.28 -11.98 -9.24
C HIS A 140 6.73 -11.70 -7.85
N ASN A 141 7.62 -11.53 -6.88
CA ASN A 141 7.30 -11.09 -5.53
C ASN A 141 7.52 -9.59 -5.40
N LEU A 142 6.69 -8.98 -4.57
CA LEU A 142 6.80 -7.59 -4.19
C LEU A 142 7.87 -7.42 -3.11
N ASP A 143 8.70 -6.40 -3.25
CA ASP A 143 9.62 -5.98 -2.18
C ASP A 143 8.79 -5.38 -1.02
N VAL A 144 8.62 -6.20 0.03
CA VAL A 144 7.90 -5.84 1.25
C VAL A 144 8.55 -4.65 1.95
N MET A 145 9.88 -4.59 2.00
CA MET A 145 10.60 -3.50 2.68
C MET A 145 10.35 -2.17 1.97
N HIS A 146 10.35 -2.16 0.64
CA HIS A 146 10.01 -0.96 -0.12
C HIS A 146 8.55 -0.53 0.09
N ILE A 147 7.60 -1.48 0.08
CA ILE A 147 6.18 -1.17 0.33
C ILE A 147 5.99 -0.62 1.74
N GLU A 148 6.52 -1.31 2.75
CA GLU A 148 6.40 -0.93 4.15
C GLU A 148 7.01 0.45 4.41
N LYS A 149 8.16 0.75 3.82
CA LYS A 149 8.75 2.09 3.88
C LYS A 149 7.79 3.15 3.35
N ASN A 150 7.18 2.94 2.18
CA ASN A 150 6.25 3.90 1.59
C ASN A 150 5.01 4.09 2.47
N VAL A 151 4.44 2.99 2.98
CA VAL A 151 3.30 3.02 3.89
C VAL A 151 3.66 3.77 5.18
N PHE A 152 4.81 3.49 5.78
CA PHE A 152 5.32 4.19 6.95
C PHE A 152 5.48 5.69 6.69
N GLU A 153 6.15 6.08 5.61
CA GLU A 153 6.37 7.49 5.29
C GLU A 153 5.05 8.21 5.05
N ASN A 154 4.10 7.60 4.33
CA ASN A 154 2.79 8.18 4.09
C ASN A 154 1.99 8.34 5.38
N LEU A 155 2.00 7.32 6.25
CA LEU A 155 1.36 7.32 7.55
C LEU A 155 1.94 8.39 8.47
N PHE A 156 3.26 8.35 8.69
CA PHE A 156 3.97 9.24 9.59
C PHE A 156 3.85 10.70 9.14
N ASN A 157 4.05 11.00 7.85
CA ASN A 157 3.94 12.37 7.33
C ASN A 157 2.50 12.92 7.41
N THR A 158 1.49 12.06 7.31
CA THR A 158 0.08 12.45 7.45
C THR A 158 -0.27 12.75 8.91
N ILE A 159 0.15 11.89 9.84
CA ILE A 159 -0.08 12.08 11.29
C ILE A 159 0.66 13.32 11.80
N MET A 160 1.94 13.44 11.45
CA MET A 160 2.75 14.61 11.79
C MET A 160 2.37 15.86 10.98
N ASN A 161 1.43 15.76 10.04
CA ASN A 161 0.97 16.84 9.16
C ASN A 161 2.14 17.68 8.62
N ILE A 162 3.07 16.98 7.95
CA ILE A 162 4.26 17.58 7.36
C ILE A 162 3.87 18.27 6.06
N GLU A 163 4.19 19.55 5.96
CA GLU A 163 3.88 20.35 4.77
C GLU A 163 4.43 19.68 3.50
N GLN A 164 3.65 19.69 2.42
CA GLN A 164 3.95 19.06 1.12
C GLN A 164 4.07 17.53 1.10
N LYS A 165 4.19 16.87 2.26
CA LYS A 165 4.29 15.40 2.38
C LYS A 165 3.02 14.74 2.92
N THR A 166 2.22 15.47 3.69
CA THR A 166 0.94 14.98 4.20
C THR A 166 0.00 14.58 3.05
N LYS A 167 -0.66 13.42 3.20
CA LYS A 167 -1.74 13.01 2.30
C LYS A 167 -3.04 13.77 2.55
N ASP A 168 -3.13 14.46 3.68
CA ASP A 168 -4.26 15.28 4.07
C ASP A 168 -4.01 16.77 3.80
N ASN A 169 -4.40 17.22 2.61
CA ASN A 169 -4.31 18.60 2.16
C ASN A 169 -5.67 19.10 1.65
N GLY A 170 -5.76 20.39 1.31
CA GLY A 170 -7.03 21.00 0.88
C GLY A 170 -7.71 20.27 -0.28
N LYS A 171 -6.95 19.76 -1.27
CA LYS A 171 -7.52 18.97 -2.38
C LYS A 171 -8.11 17.65 -1.87
N ALA A 172 -7.40 16.96 -0.98
CA ALA A 172 -7.91 15.74 -0.35
C ALA A 172 -9.19 16.01 0.46
N ARG A 173 -9.31 17.16 1.12
CA ARG A 173 -10.53 17.57 1.85
C ARG A 173 -11.72 17.86 0.93
N GLU A 174 -11.49 18.44 -0.24
CA GLU A 174 -12.55 18.58 -1.25
C GLU A 174 -13.00 17.20 -1.78
N ASP A 175 -12.06 16.27 -1.97
CA ASP A 175 -12.42 14.89 -2.34
C ASP A 175 -13.19 14.17 -1.21
N VAL A 176 -12.85 14.41 0.06
CA VAL A 176 -13.62 13.88 1.21
C VAL A 176 -15.08 14.31 1.14
N LYS A 177 -15.36 15.59 0.85
CA LYS A 177 -16.74 16.10 0.68
C LYS A 177 -17.49 15.40 -0.46
N LEU A 178 -16.78 15.08 -1.55
CA LEU A 178 -17.36 14.37 -2.68
C LEU A 178 -17.68 12.91 -2.35
N PHE A 179 -16.78 12.18 -1.69
CA PHE A 179 -16.89 10.73 -1.55
C PHE A 179 -17.37 10.25 -0.18
N CYS A 180 -17.15 10.98 0.91
CA CYS A 180 -17.36 10.51 2.28
C CYS A 180 -18.44 11.30 3.01
N ASN A 181 -19.01 10.72 4.08
CA ASN A 181 -19.90 11.42 5.01
C ASN A 181 -19.12 11.91 6.25
N ARG A 182 -18.12 12.78 6.04
CA ARG A 182 -17.21 13.29 7.10
C ARG A 182 -17.25 14.82 7.20
N LYS A 183 -18.38 15.35 7.67
CA LYS A 183 -18.63 16.79 7.76
C LYS A 183 -17.61 17.50 8.66
N GLU A 184 -17.08 16.79 9.65
CA GLU A 184 -16.03 17.26 10.55
C GLU A 184 -14.70 17.57 9.84
N LEU A 185 -14.50 17.09 8.61
CA LEU A 185 -13.33 17.37 7.80
C LEU A 185 -13.57 18.43 6.72
N GLU A 186 -14.81 18.87 6.51
CA GLU A 186 -15.17 19.85 5.49
C GLU A 186 -14.71 21.27 5.86
N LYS A 187 -14.53 22.11 4.83
CA LYS A 187 -14.14 23.52 5.01
C LYS A 187 -15.21 24.26 5.81
N ASN A 188 -14.81 24.95 6.87
CA ASN A 188 -15.73 25.76 7.65
C ASN A 188 -16.19 26.97 6.81
N PRO A 189 -17.51 27.18 6.63
CA PRO A 189 -18.03 28.22 5.75
C PRO A 189 -17.81 29.64 6.28
N ILE A 190 -17.64 29.81 7.59
CA ILE A 190 -17.44 31.10 8.25
C ILE A 190 -15.96 31.50 8.19
N THR A 191 -15.06 30.59 8.59
CA THR A 191 -13.63 30.90 8.70
C THR A 191 -12.86 30.64 7.41
N GLY A 192 -13.44 29.90 6.47
CA GLY A 192 -12.77 29.46 5.25
C GLY A 192 -11.60 28.49 5.49
N LYS A 193 -11.43 27.95 6.70
CA LYS A 193 -10.34 27.04 7.07
C LYS A 193 -10.84 25.59 7.19
N TYR A 194 -9.94 24.64 6.94
CA TYR A 194 -10.21 23.22 7.21
C TYR A 194 -9.97 22.90 8.70
N PRO A 195 -10.89 22.18 9.35
CA PRO A 195 -10.69 21.69 10.71
C PRO A 195 -9.52 20.70 10.79
N LYS A 196 -8.81 20.74 11.93
CA LYS A 196 -7.76 19.76 12.27
C LYS A 196 -8.38 18.36 12.27
N ALA A 197 -7.80 17.42 11.52
CA ALA A 197 -8.23 16.03 11.57
C ALA A 197 -7.87 15.39 12.92
N CYS A 198 -8.65 14.41 13.36
CA CYS A 198 -8.41 13.67 14.59
C CYS A 198 -7.08 12.89 14.60
N TYR A 199 -6.56 12.52 13.42
CA TYR A 199 -5.27 11.84 13.26
C TYR A 199 -4.09 12.80 13.07
N SER A 200 -4.31 14.12 13.06
CA SER A 200 -3.25 15.11 12.86
C SER A 200 -2.75 15.63 14.21
N LEU A 201 -1.44 15.61 14.44
CA LEU A 201 -0.84 16.16 15.66
C LEU A 201 -0.72 17.69 15.63
N ASP A 202 -0.90 18.34 16.79
CA ASP A 202 -0.53 19.74 16.98
C ASP A 202 0.98 19.89 17.22
N LYS A 203 1.43 21.14 17.34
CA LYS A 203 2.84 21.48 17.51
C LYS A 203 3.44 20.83 18.75
N ASP A 204 2.73 20.84 19.88
CA ASP A 204 3.25 20.32 21.15
C ASP A 204 3.38 18.80 21.08
N SER A 205 2.38 18.10 20.53
CA SER A 205 2.45 16.66 20.31
C SER A 205 3.57 16.27 19.33
N LYS A 206 3.79 17.07 18.27
CA LYS A 206 4.91 16.85 17.35
C LYS A 206 6.26 17.04 18.02
N GLN A 207 6.40 18.04 18.90
CA GLN A 207 7.61 18.26 19.69
C GLN A 207 7.91 17.05 20.56
N VAL A 208 6.92 16.51 21.27
CA VAL A 208 7.04 15.29 22.10
C VAL A 208 7.56 14.11 21.26
N ILE A 209 7.00 13.87 20.08
CA ILE A 209 7.47 12.81 19.17
C ILE A 209 8.93 13.06 18.77
N CYS A 210 9.27 14.25 18.31
CA CYS A 210 10.62 14.54 17.82
C CYS A 210 11.68 14.42 18.92
N ASP A 211 11.39 14.91 20.13
CA ASP A 211 12.29 14.78 21.28
C ASP A 211 12.43 13.32 21.71
N TRP A 212 11.32 12.57 21.72
CA TRP A 212 11.35 11.14 21.99
C TRP A 212 12.22 10.39 20.97
N VAL A 213 11.99 10.56 19.67
CA VAL A 213 12.81 9.93 18.61
C VAL A 213 14.29 10.30 18.75
N LYS A 214 14.59 11.53 19.15
CA LYS A 214 15.97 11.99 19.38
C LYS A 214 16.63 11.31 20.59
N GLY A 215 15.85 10.94 21.60
CA GLY A 215 16.31 10.27 22.81
C GLY A 215 16.29 8.74 22.75
N VAL A 216 15.53 8.13 21.82
CA VAL A 216 15.44 6.68 21.69
C VAL A 216 16.80 6.08 21.33
N LYS A 217 17.20 5.05 22.08
CA LYS A 217 18.43 4.29 21.86
C LYS A 217 18.10 2.83 21.56
N PHE A 218 18.95 2.21 20.76
CA PHE A 218 18.87 0.79 20.40
C PHE A 218 20.22 0.11 20.64
N PRO A 219 20.23 -1.24 20.75
CA PRO A 219 21.47 -2.00 20.72
C PRO A 219 22.29 -1.68 19.47
N ASP A 220 23.62 -1.80 19.60
CA ASP A 220 24.52 -1.58 18.47
C ASP A 220 24.20 -2.52 17.30
N GLY A 221 24.31 -2.00 16.07
CA GLY A 221 23.96 -2.72 14.84
C GLY A 221 22.46 -2.95 14.59
N TYR A 222 21.55 -2.56 15.49
CA TYR A 222 20.11 -2.84 15.31
C TYR A 222 19.40 -1.86 14.36
N VAL A 223 19.66 -0.56 14.50
CA VAL A 223 19.09 0.51 13.66
C VAL A 223 20.06 1.70 13.64
N SER A 224 19.96 2.57 12.63
CA SER A 224 20.79 3.79 12.64
C SER A 224 20.38 4.73 13.79
N ASN A 225 21.25 5.69 14.13
CA ASN A 225 20.93 6.69 15.14
C ASN A 225 19.80 7.60 14.64
N LEU A 226 18.55 7.25 15.00
CA LEU A 226 17.33 7.96 14.58
C LEU A 226 17.34 9.43 15.00
N GLY A 227 18.05 9.79 16.07
CA GLY A 227 18.16 11.19 16.49
C GLY A 227 18.85 12.09 15.47
N ARG A 228 19.68 11.53 14.56
CA ARG A 228 20.26 12.26 13.42
C ARG A 228 19.25 12.53 12.31
N CYS A 229 18.13 11.82 12.30
CA CYS A 229 17.05 11.98 11.33
C CYS A 229 16.00 13.01 11.76
N VAL A 230 16.12 13.61 12.95
CA VAL A 230 15.12 14.55 13.50
C VAL A 230 15.48 15.99 13.13
N ASP A 231 14.56 16.68 12.45
CA ASP A 231 14.60 18.12 12.26
C ASP A 231 13.59 18.78 13.22
N LEU A 232 14.09 19.25 14.36
CA LEU A 232 13.28 19.90 15.40
C LEU A 232 12.69 21.24 14.95
N SER A 233 13.30 21.92 13.96
CA SER A 233 12.78 23.19 13.46
C SER A 233 11.53 22.99 12.61
N LYS A 234 11.45 21.87 11.88
CA LYS A 234 10.35 21.53 10.96
C LYS A 234 9.46 20.38 11.46
N TYR A 235 9.73 19.86 12.66
CA TYR A 235 9.01 18.74 13.26
C TYR A 235 8.89 17.50 12.36
N LYS A 236 9.95 17.18 11.61
CA LYS A 236 9.93 16.11 10.60
C LYS A 236 11.10 15.15 10.76
N LEU A 237 10.93 13.97 10.18
CA LEU A 237 12.03 13.03 9.96
C LEU A 237 12.60 13.18 8.55
N PHE A 238 13.91 13.02 8.41
CA PHE A 238 14.63 13.06 7.14
C PHE A 238 15.79 12.06 7.13
N GLY A 239 16.19 11.61 5.94
CA GLY A 239 17.37 10.77 5.77
C GLY A 239 17.28 9.37 6.38
N MET A 240 16.08 8.90 6.76
CA MET A 240 15.87 7.54 7.24
C MET A 240 16.12 6.53 6.13
N LYS A 241 16.85 5.46 6.44
CA LYS A 241 17.02 4.30 5.55
C LYS A 241 15.77 3.42 5.59
N SER A 242 15.62 2.55 4.59
CA SER A 242 14.48 1.60 4.54
C SER A 242 14.39 0.74 5.80
N HIS A 243 15.54 0.26 6.31
CA HIS A 243 15.61 -0.49 7.58
C HIS A 243 15.15 0.34 8.78
N ASP A 244 15.51 1.63 8.85
CA ASP A 244 15.06 2.51 9.94
C ASP A 244 13.54 2.69 9.92
N CYS A 245 12.97 2.88 8.73
CA CYS A 245 11.52 2.97 8.55
C CYS A 245 10.81 1.66 8.95
N HIS A 246 11.38 0.51 8.58
CA HIS A 246 10.87 -0.81 8.95
C HIS A 246 10.88 -1.00 10.47
N ILE A 247 12.00 -0.72 11.16
CA ILE A 247 12.05 -0.79 12.62
C ILE A 247 11.03 0.15 13.26
N PHE A 248 10.88 1.38 12.75
CA PHE A 248 9.90 2.31 13.27
C PHE A 248 8.48 1.76 13.09
N MET A 249 8.14 1.33 11.88
CA MET A 249 6.83 0.80 11.52
C MET A 249 6.44 -0.37 12.42
N GLN A 250 7.36 -1.29 12.70
CA GLN A 250 7.04 -2.55 13.39
C GLN A 250 7.17 -2.49 14.91
N ARG A 251 7.99 -1.58 15.43
CA ARG A 251 8.35 -1.56 16.87
C ARG A 251 7.94 -0.27 17.56
N LEU A 252 7.94 0.85 16.85
CA LEU A 252 7.79 2.17 17.47
C LEU A 252 6.41 2.78 17.26
N ILE A 253 5.71 2.52 16.15
CA ILE A 253 4.34 3.03 15.94
C ILE A 253 3.40 2.79 17.14
N PRO A 254 3.35 1.59 17.75
CA PRO A 254 2.42 1.33 18.86
C PRO A 254 2.74 2.13 20.12
N ILE A 255 3.99 2.56 20.29
CA ILE A 255 4.46 3.28 21.48
C ILE A 255 4.42 4.79 21.22
N ALA A 256 4.94 5.22 20.08
CA ALA A 256 5.11 6.62 19.71
C ALA A 256 3.80 7.41 19.81
N PHE A 257 2.70 6.84 19.34
CA PHE A 257 1.43 7.56 19.19
C PHE A 257 0.38 7.26 20.25
N ARG A 258 0.67 6.38 21.23
CA ARG A 258 -0.32 5.84 22.18
C ARG A 258 -1.06 6.91 22.96
N GLU A 259 -0.33 7.87 23.52
CA GLU A 259 -0.89 8.95 24.36
C GLU A 259 -1.22 10.21 23.54
N LEU A 260 -1.00 10.19 22.22
CA LEU A 260 -1.10 11.39 21.36
C LEU A 260 -2.24 11.31 20.34
N LEU A 261 -2.73 10.11 20.04
CA LEU A 261 -3.82 9.91 19.09
C LEU A 261 -5.06 9.35 19.79
N PRO A 262 -6.27 9.67 19.29
CA PRO A 262 -7.48 9.01 19.74
C PRO A 262 -7.37 7.48 19.59
N ASN A 263 -7.93 6.72 20.55
CA ASN A 263 -7.81 5.26 20.60
C ASN A 263 -8.15 4.59 19.26
N ASN A 264 -9.23 5.00 18.59
CA ASN A 264 -9.64 4.40 17.32
C ASN A 264 -8.60 4.61 16.19
N VAL A 265 -7.82 5.69 16.24
CA VAL A 265 -6.73 5.95 15.29
C VAL A 265 -5.50 5.14 15.68
N TRP A 266 -5.11 5.20 16.96
CA TRP A 266 -3.96 4.47 17.49
C TRP A 266 -4.09 2.95 17.32
N GLU A 267 -5.26 2.37 17.58
CA GLU A 267 -5.54 0.95 17.40
C GLU A 267 -5.35 0.54 15.93
N ALA A 268 -5.94 1.30 14.99
CA ALA A 268 -5.86 0.97 13.56
C ALA A 268 -4.41 0.99 13.04
N ILE A 269 -3.60 1.98 13.44
CA ILE A 269 -2.19 2.05 13.03
C ILE A 269 -1.31 1.03 13.76
N THR A 270 -1.67 0.67 14.99
CA THR A 270 -1.00 -0.38 15.77
C THR A 270 -1.26 -1.76 15.16
N GLU A 271 -2.49 -2.05 14.74
CA GLU A 271 -2.79 -3.28 14.03
C GLU A 271 -2.01 -3.39 12.72
N LEU A 272 -1.89 -2.30 11.96
CA LEU A 272 -1.05 -2.26 10.76
C LEU A 272 0.44 -2.49 11.07
N SER A 273 0.95 -1.89 12.15
CA SER A 273 2.31 -2.10 12.66
C SER A 273 2.58 -3.57 13.00
N LEU A 274 1.65 -4.20 13.74
CA LEU A 274 1.73 -5.60 14.14
C LEU A 274 1.56 -6.56 12.96
N PHE A 275 0.77 -6.19 11.96
CA PHE A 275 0.67 -6.93 10.70
C PHE A 275 2.03 -7.03 10.03
N PHE A 276 2.71 -5.90 9.79
CA PHE A 276 4.04 -5.93 9.15
C PHE A 276 5.05 -6.69 9.99
N LYS A 277 5.07 -6.46 11.31
CA LYS A 277 5.93 -7.20 12.25
C LYS A 277 5.75 -8.72 12.15
N SER A 278 4.51 -9.19 11.98
CA SER A 278 4.20 -10.62 11.92
C SER A 278 4.53 -11.21 10.55
N LEU A 279 4.22 -10.45 9.48
CA LEU A 279 4.51 -10.81 8.09
C LEU A 279 6.01 -11.03 7.86
N THR A 280 6.85 -10.21 8.49
CA THR A 280 8.30 -10.17 8.26
C THR A 280 9.11 -10.97 9.28
N THR A 281 8.49 -11.93 9.95
CA THR A 281 9.22 -12.85 10.83
C THR A 281 10.10 -13.79 10.01
N THR A 282 11.26 -14.18 10.56
CA THR A 282 12.20 -15.09 9.90
C THR A 282 11.68 -16.52 9.80
N VAL A 283 10.72 -16.88 10.65
CA VAL A 283 10.06 -18.18 10.69
C VAL A 283 8.56 -17.95 10.61
N ILE A 284 7.95 -18.41 9.52
CA ILE A 284 6.51 -18.28 9.28
C ILE A 284 5.83 -19.65 9.32
N LYS A 285 4.54 -19.66 9.69
CA LYS A 285 3.65 -20.81 9.52
C LYS A 285 2.55 -20.48 8.53
N CYS A 286 2.07 -21.49 7.80
CA CYS A 286 0.99 -21.32 6.84
C CYS A 286 -0.30 -20.82 7.51
N GLU A 287 -0.57 -21.23 8.74
CA GLU A 287 -1.72 -20.83 9.55
C GLU A 287 -1.65 -19.33 9.89
N ASP A 288 -0.46 -18.85 10.26
CA ASP A 288 -0.24 -17.42 10.56
C ASP A 288 -0.48 -16.58 9.29
N MET A 289 0.00 -17.02 8.13
CA MET A 289 -0.22 -16.29 6.87
C MET A 289 -1.70 -16.29 6.45
N LYS A 290 -2.44 -17.39 6.66
CA LYS A 290 -3.89 -17.41 6.43
C LYS A 290 -4.60 -16.41 7.32
N LYS A 291 -4.23 -16.33 8.60
CA LYS A 291 -4.78 -15.33 9.51
C LYS A 291 -4.44 -13.91 9.06
N LEU A 292 -3.21 -13.65 8.63
CA LEU A 292 -2.84 -12.34 8.08
C LEU A 292 -3.60 -11.99 6.80
N GLU A 293 -3.92 -12.96 5.93
CA GLU A 293 -4.79 -12.75 4.75
C GLU A 293 -6.22 -12.32 5.16
N GLU A 294 -6.73 -12.82 6.28
CA GLU A 294 -8.05 -12.46 6.82
C GLU A 294 -8.04 -11.13 7.57
N ASP A 295 -6.97 -10.82 8.29
CA ASP A 295 -6.84 -9.63 9.13
C ASP A 295 -6.56 -8.36 8.29
N ILE A 296 -5.69 -8.43 7.27
CA ILE A 296 -5.25 -7.22 6.55
C ILE A 296 -6.38 -6.43 5.86
N PRO A 297 -7.42 -7.04 5.25
CA PRO A 297 -8.54 -6.27 4.74
C PRO A 297 -9.33 -5.55 5.83
N VAL A 298 -9.43 -6.14 7.03
CA VAL A 298 -10.09 -5.51 8.18
C VAL A 298 -9.29 -4.29 8.64
N ILE A 299 -7.97 -4.44 8.78
CA ILE A 299 -7.04 -3.37 9.17
C ILE A 299 -7.12 -2.21 8.18
N ILE A 300 -7.02 -2.48 6.87
CA ILE A 300 -7.11 -1.42 5.87
C ILE A 300 -8.49 -0.76 5.89
N CYS A 301 -9.59 -1.51 6.05
CA CYS A 301 -10.91 -0.89 6.16
C CYS A 301 -11.08 -0.03 7.41
N LYS A 302 -10.43 -0.37 8.54
CA LYS A 302 -10.37 0.52 9.71
C LYS A 302 -9.64 1.82 9.37
N LEU A 303 -8.49 1.74 8.71
CA LEU A 303 -7.74 2.92 8.24
C LEU A 303 -8.57 3.75 7.25
N GLU A 304 -9.24 3.10 6.29
CA GLU A 304 -10.13 3.76 5.32
C GLU A 304 -11.22 4.53 6.04
N SER A 305 -11.78 4.00 7.13
CA SER A 305 -12.78 4.73 7.90
C SER A 305 -12.29 6.00 8.61
N ILE A 306 -10.96 6.22 8.65
CA ILE A 306 -10.29 7.29 9.39
C ILE A 306 -9.63 8.29 8.42
N PHE A 307 -8.73 7.82 7.57
CA PHE A 307 -7.90 8.66 6.70
C PHE A 307 -8.62 9.09 5.42
N VAL A 308 -8.18 10.20 4.83
CA VAL A 308 -8.73 10.73 3.58
C VAL A 308 -8.53 9.78 2.39
N PRO A 309 -9.40 9.79 1.36
CA PRO A 309 -9.25 8.91 0.20
C PRO A 309 -7.88 9.00 -0.49
N GLY A 310 -7.27 10.19 -0.52
CA GLY A 310 -5.93 10.41 -1.09
C GLY A 310 -4.77 9.74 -0.35
N PHE A 311 -5.02 9.22 0.86
CA PHE A 311 -4.05 8.41 1.59
C PHE A 311 -3.79 7.05 0.92
N PHE A 312 -4.82 6.45 0.32
CA PHE A 312 -4.78 5.09 -0.20
C PHE A 312 -4.32 5.09 -1.65
N ASP A 313 -3.01 5.04 -1.90
CA ASP A 313 -2.47 4.78 -3.22
C ASP A 313 -2.17 3.28 -3.42
N SER A 314 -1.44 2.94 -4.48
CA SER A 314 -1.10 1.53 -4.73
C SER A 314 -0.29 0.93 -3.59
N MET A 315 0.59 1.70 -2.94
CA MET A 315 1.44 1.19 -1.86
C MET A 315 0.63 0.81 -0.62
N GLU A 316 -0.43 1.55 -0.29
CA GLU A 316 -1.35 1.18 0.79
C GLU A 316 -2.27 0.01 0.41
N HIS A 317 -2.44 -0.26 -0.89
CA HIS A 317 -3.26 -1.38 -1.37
C HIS A 317 -2.50 -2.72 -1.37
N LEU A 318 -1.24 -2.73 -1.82
CA LEU A 318 -0.44 -3.94 -1.98
C LEU A 318 -0.31 -4.84 -0.73
N PRO A 319 -0.33 -4.34 0.53
CA PRO A 319 -0.29 -5.16 1.72
C PRO A 319 -1.30 -6.30 1.77
N ILE A 320 -2.46 -6.19 1.09
CA ILE A 320 -3.43 -7.29 1.06
C ILE A 320 -2.93 -8.56 0.36
N HIS A 321 -1.91 -8.43 -0.49
CA HIS A 321 -1.38 -9.52 -1.29
C HIS A 321 -0.15 -10.16 -0.65
N LEU A 322 0.54 -9.45 0.26
CA LEU A 322 1.81 -9.92 0.83
C LEU A 322 1.69 -11.23 1.64
N PRO A 323 0.63 -11.47 2.43
CA PRO A 323 0.48 -12.75 3.13
C PRO A 323 0.33 -13.94 2.16
N TYR A 324 -0.35 -13.73 1.03
CA TYR A 324 -0.44 -14.73 -0.04
C TYR A 324 0.94 -15.00 -0.65
N GLU A 325 1.73 -13.95 -0.91
CA GLU A 325 3.10 -14.11 -1.39
C GLU A 325 3.96 -14.90 -0.41
N ALA A 326 3.97 -14.51 0.87
CA ALA A 326 4.73 -15.17 1.91
C ALA A 326 4.32 -16.64 2.11
N LYS A 327 3.02 -16.95 2.05
CA LYS A 327 2.51 -18.32 2.13
C LYS A 327 3.00 -19.22 1.00
N LYS A 328 3.32 -18.66 -0.17
CA LYS A 328 3.74 -19.42 -1.36
C LYS A 328 5.25 -19.42 -1.57
N ALA A 329 5.91 -18.29 -1.34
CA ALA A 329 7.33 -18.09 -1.58
C ALA A 329 8.20 -18.26 -0.32
N GLY A 330 7.59 -18.36 0.87
CA GLY A 330 8.29 -18.44 2.15
C GLY A 330 8.43 -17.08 2.83
N PRO A 331 9.25 -16.98 3.90
CA PRO A 331 9.48 -15.73 4.62
C PRO A 331 9.91 -14.59 3.69
N THR A 332 9.58 -13.36 4.08
CA THR A 332 10.05 -12.16 3.39
C THR A 332 11.57 -12.20 3.23
N GLN A 333 12.02 -12.06 1.98
CA GLN A 333 13.44 -12.04 1.62
C GLN A 333 13.91 -10.58 1.58
N TYR A 334 15.06 -10.30 2.18
CA TYR A 334 15.66 -8.96 2.29
C TYR A 334 16.94 -8.82 1.47
#